data_AF-A0AAQ3KG63-F1
#
_entry.id   AF-A0AAQ3KG63-F1
#
_cell.length_a   1.000
_cell.length_b   1.000
_cell.length_c   1.000
_cell.angle_alpha   90.00
_cell.angle_beta   90.00
_cell.angle_gamma   90.00
#
_symmetry.space_group_name_H-M   'P 1'
#
loop_
_entity.id
_entity.type
_entity.pdbx_description
1 polymer ?
#
loop_
_entity_poly.entity_id
_entity_poly.type
_entity_poly.pdbx_seq_one_letter_code
_entity_poly.pdbx_strand_id
1 'polypeptide(L)'
;MQVPRRKYPFGPPLEPSLAVAKLAATYMRKGGNFPILVVVLTVFVFGLLVYSEEIKTMAEYSLSRYKAQDDAPRAFPDADRGRPAEHGADVSESAPGQQQSDAEKRAEIAGTNATAAAAAAVNLLETCDLARGEWVFDDVNYPLYREDQCQFLSQQMSCLQNGRRETMYQKWRWQPSGCSLPKFDARLLLEWLRGKRMVFVGDSINRNQWESIVCLLQTVVPPELRSRRVDGPRIIFEVKDYSASIEFYWAPFLVESNSDDPKIHSIAVRVIKADSIEKHAVHWKGADVLVFNTYIWWMNTPWMRVLQPGAKNWTENDKIVRPEAYERVMKTLTNWLDQNMDPNKSSVFFMSMSPLHIK
;
A
#
# COMPACT_ATOMS: atom_id res chain seq x y z
N MET A 1 -53.17 16.83 -31.96
CA MET A 1 -52.77 16.59 -33.36
C MET A 1 -51.64 15.56 -33.39
N GLN A 2 -51.61 14.70 -34.40
CA GLN A 2 -50.47 13.82 -34.73
C GLN A 2 -49.41 14.64 -35.50
N VAL A 3 -48.18 14.20 -35.79
CA VAL A 3 -47.50 12.88 -35.64
C VAL A 3 -46.11 13.14 -34.94
N PRO A 4 -44.99 12.36 -35.00
CA PRO A 4 -44.63 11.12 -35.72
C PRO A 4 -44.23 9.93 -34.82
N ARG A 5 -43.71 8.88 -35.45
CA ARG A 5 -43.13 7.66 -34.87
C ARG A 5 -41.62 7.62 -35.14
N ARG A 6 -40.81 6.97 -34.28
CA ARG A 6 -39.54 6.33 -34.69
C ARG A 6 -39.71 4.81 -34.65
N LYS A 7 -39.29 4.14 -35.72
CA LYS A 7 -39.23 2.67 -35.82
C LYS A 7 -37.85 2.20 -35.37
N TYR A 8 -37.80 1.13 -34.58
CA TYR A 8 -36.62 0.26 -34.48
C TYR A 8 -36.99 -1.10 -35.11
N PRO A 9 -36.16 -1.68 -35.98
CA PRO A 9 -36.43 -3.00 -36.55
C PRO A 9 -35.98 -4.09 -35.58
N PHE A 10 -36.91 -4.95 -35.15
CA PHE A 10 -36.55 -6.27 -34.65
C PHE A 10 -36.17 -7.16 -35.85
N GLY A 11 -34.97 -7.74 -35.83
CA GLY A 11 -34.61 -8.82 -36.74
C GLY A 11 -35.21 -10.15 -36.28
N PRO A 12 -35.45 -11.12 -37.19
CA PRO A 12 -35.90 -12.46 -36.83
C PRO A 12 -34.78 -13.25 -36.12
N PRO A 13 -35.12 -14.28 -35.32
CA PRO A 13 -34.13 -15.17 -34.73
C PRO A 13 -33.40 -15.98 -35.82
N LEU A 14 -32.10 -16.25 -35.63
CA LEU A 14 -31.35 -17.15 -36.51
C LEU A 14 -31.83 -18.59 -36.31
N GLU A 15 -32.29 -19.24 -37.37
CA GLU A 15 -32.41 -20.70 -37.38
C GLU A 15 -31.03 -21.36 -37.53
N PRO A 16 -30.76 -22.46 -36.81
CA PRO A 16 -29.55 -23.25 -37.01
C PRO A 16 -29.61 -23.97 -38.37
N SER A 17 -28.49 -23.98 -39.10
CA SER A 17 -28.47 -24.53 -40.45
C SER A 17 -28.81 -26.02 -40.49
N LEU A 18 -29.41 -26.46 -41.61
CA LEU A 18 -29.82 -27.85 -41.86
C LEU A 18 -28.69 -28.88 -41.65
N ALA A 19 -27.42 -28.45 -41.76
CA ALA A 19 -26.25 -29.25 -41.46
C ALA A 19 -26.12 -29.62 -39.97
N VAL A 20 -26.41 -28.67 -39.06
CA VAL A 20 -26.38 -28.89 -37.60
C VAL A 20 -27.49 -29.85 -37.17
N ALA A 21 -28.70 -29.65 -37.70
CA ALA A 21 -29.83 -30.55 -37.46
C ALA A 21 -29.57 -31.98 -37.97
N LYS A 22 -28.98 -32.13 -39.15
CA LYS A 22 -28.59 -33.44 -39.70
C LYS A 22 -27.45 -34.10 -38.90
N LEU A 23 -26.46 -33.35 -38.42
CA LEU A 23 -25.42 -33.86 -37.53
C LEU A 23 -26.03 -34.42 -36.23
N ALA A 24 -26.90 -33.65 -35.56
CA ALA A 24 -27.59 -34.12 -34.36
C ALA A 24 -28.45 -35.37 -34.61
N ALA A 25 -29.25 -35.38 -35.68
CA ALA A 25 -30.14 -36.50 -36.02
C ALA A 25 -29.39 -37.78 -36.43
N THR A 26 -28.23 -37.65 -37.09
CA THR A 26 -27.42 -38.83 -37.47
C THR A 26 -26.64 -39.38 -36.27
N TYR A 27 -26.26 -38.51 -35.32
CA TYR A 27 -25.49 -38.90 -34.13
C TYR A 27 -26.36 -39.57 -33.04
N MET A 28 -27.62 -39.14 -32.88
CA MET A 28 -28.60 -39.78 -31.99
C MET A 28 -28.93 -41.24 -32.35
N ARG A 29 -28.48 -41.75 -33.51
CA ARG A 29 -28.80 -43.11 -34.00
C ARG A 29 -27.77 -44.19 -33.66
N LYS A 30 -26.70 -43.87 -32.93
CA LYS A 30 -25.76 -44.86 -32.37
C LYS A 30 -25.74 -44.78 -30.84
N GLY A 31 -26.39 -45.74 -30.18
CA GLY A 31 -26.42 -45.88 -28.73
C GLY A 31 -25.04 -46.25 -28.15
N GLY A 32 -24.20 -45.24 -27.92
CA GLY A 32 -22.96 -45.36 -27.16
C GLY A 32 -23.07 -44.60 -25.83
N ASN A 33 -22.30 -45.02 -24.82
CA ASN A 33 -22.36 -44.56 -23.42
C ASN A 33 -21.82 -43.13 -23.19
N PHE A 34 -22.08 -42.21 -24.12
CA PHE A 34 -21.68 -40.81 -24.06
C PHE A 34 -22.16 -40.05 -22.81
N PRO A 35 -23.40 -40.21 -22.28
CA PRO A 35 -23.79 -39.49 -21.06
C PRO A 35 -22.96 -39.92 -19.85
N ILE A 36 -22.58 -41.20 -19.73
CA ILE A 36 -21.72 -41.68 -18.66
C ILE A 36 -20.31 -41.12 -18.82
N LEU A 37 -19.74 -41.15 -20.03
CA LEU A 37 -18.40 -40.61 -20.27
C LEU A 37 -18.35 -39.10 -19.96
N VAL A 38 -19.33 -38.33 -20.42
CA VAL A 38 -19.41 -36.88 -20.17
C VAL A 38 -19.63 -36.57 -18.69
N VAL A 39 -20.50 -37.31 -17.99
CA VAL A 39 -20.70 -37.16 -16.53
C VAL A 39 -19.44 -37.53 -15.76
N VAL A 40 -18.73 -38.60 -16.13
CA VAL A 40 -17.45 -38.96 -15.50
C VAL A 40 -16.39 -37.89 -15.77
N LEU A 41 -16.30 -37.35 -16.98
CA LEU A 41 -15.35 -36.29 -17.32
C LEU A 41 -15.67 -34.97 -16.60
N THR A 42 -16.94 -34.58 -16.49
CA THR A 42 -17.33 -33.37 -15.74
C THR A 42 -17.16 -33.57 -14.23
N VAL A 43 -17.48 -34.73 -13.66
CA VAL A 43 -17.20 -35.02 -12.25
C VAL A 43 -15.70 -35.10 -11.97
N PHE A 44 -14.89 -35.63 -12.89
CA PHE A 44 -13.43 -35.68 -12.73
C PHE A 44 -12.80 -34.29 -12.85
N VAL A 45 -13.22 -33.47 -13.83
CA VAL A 45 -12.77 -32.07 -13.94
C VAL A 45 -13.25 -31.24 -12.74
N PHE A 46 -14.50 -31.39 -12.30
CA PHE A 46 -15.01 -30.71 -11.11
C PHE A 46 -14.28 -31.17 -9.84
N GLY A 47 -13.98 -32.47 -9.72
CA GLY A 47 -13.13 -33.03 -8.67
C GLY A 47 -11.76 -32.38 -8.64
N LEU A 48 -11.07 -32.30 -9.79
CA LEU A 48 -9.76 -31.64 -9.91
C LEU A 48 -9.82 -30.13 -9.60
N LEU A 49 -10.92 -29.45 -9.95
CA LEU A 49 -11.14 -28.02 -9.64
C LEU A 49 -11.52 -27.77 -8.17
N VAL A 50 -12.06 -28.77 -7.47
CA VAL A 50 -12.42 -28.69 -6.03
C VAL A 50 -11.28 -29.19 -5.13
N TYR A 51 -10.39 -30.04 -5.65
CA TYR A 51 -9.19 -30.52 -4.95
C TYR A 51 -7.92 -29.73 -5.28
N SER A 52 -7.94 -28.81 -6.25
CA SER A 52 -6.87 -27.81 -6.37
C SER A 52 -7.00 -26.78 -5.25
N GLU A 53 -6.07 -26.81 -4.29
CA GLU A 53 -6.09 -25.92 -3.12
C GLU A 53 -6.03 -24.42 -3.51
N GLU A 54 -5.52 -24.12 -4.70
CA GLU A 54 -5.48 -22.78 -5.28
C GLU A 54 -6.87 -22.22 -5.66
N ILE A 55 -7.87 -23.06 -5.99
CA ILE A 55 -9.19 -22.56 -6.41
C ILE A 55 -10.11 -22.27 -5.22
N LYS A 56 -10.07 -23.10 -4.16
CA LYS A 56 -10.83 -22.82 -2.93
C LYS A 56 -10.45 -21.47 -2.32
N THR A 57 -9.14 -21.23 -2.16
CA THR A 57 -8.60 -19.98 -1.64
C THR A 57 -8.98 -18.77 -2.50
N MET A 58 -8.94 -18.88 -3.83
CA MET A 58 -9.40 -17.81 -4.74
C MET A 58 -10.92 -17.57 -4.69
N ALA A 59 -11.73 -18.62 -4.57
CA ALA A 59 -13.19 -18.52 -4.51
C ALA A 59 -13.67 -17.88 -3.20
N GLU A 60 -13.13 -18.33 -2.06
CA GLU A 60 -13.44 -17.78 -0.73
C GLU A 60 -13.02 -16.30 -0.61
N TYR A 61 -11.83 -15.95 -1.13
CA TYR A 61 -11.35 -14.56 -1.15
C TYR A 61 -12.18 -13.65 -2.07
N SER A 62 -12.72 -14.18 -3.17
CA SER A 62 -13.57 -13.43 -4.10
C SER A 62 -14.98 -13.22 -3.54
N LEU A 63 -15.57 -14.26 -2.94
CA LEU A 63 -16.92 -14.20 -2.34
C LEU A 63 -16.97 -13.29 -1.11
N SER A 64 -15.91 -13.27 -0.29
CA SER A 64 -15.79 -12.33 0.84
C SER A 64 -15.83 -10.87 0.39
N ARG A 65 -15.34 -10.56 -0.82
CA ARG A 65 -15.33 -9.19 -1.36
C ARG A 65 -16.69 -8.76 -1.90
N TYR A 66 -17.44 -9.68 -2.52
CA TYR A 66 -18.76 -9.38 -3.07
C TYR A 66 -19.80 -9.09 -1.96
N LYS A 67 -19.70 -9.79 -0.83
CA LYS A 67 -20.68 -9.69 0.27
C LYS A 67 -20.55 -8.42 1.13
N ALA A 68 -19.47 -7.65 0.97
CA ALA A 68 -19.19 -6.46 1.78
C ALA A 68 -19.69 -5.15 1.14
N GLN A 69 -20.29 -5.19 -0.05
CA GLN A 69 -20.54 -3.99 -0.86
C GLN A 69 -22.01 -3.56 -0.98
N ASP A 70 -22.97 -4.38 -0.52
CA ASP A 70 -24.42 -4.08 -0.59
C ASP A 70 -25.00 -3.43 0.69
N ASP A 71 -24.35 -3.55 1.85
CA ASP A 71 -24.89 -3.10 3.16
C ASP A 71 -24.15 -1.87 3.73
N ALA A 72 -24.41 -0.68 3.16
CA ALA A 72 -24.04 0.61 3.76
C ALA A 72 -25.06 1.72 3.42
N PRO A 73 -25.83 2.25 4.40
CA PRO A 73 -26.83 3.29 4.14
C PRO A 73 -26.23 4.67 3.80
N ARG A 74 -27.00 5.49 3.08
CA ARG A 74 -26.66 6.90 2.78
C ARG A 74 -27.25 7.88 3.79
N ALA A 75 -26.56 9.03 3.88
CA ALA A 75 -26.97 10.34 4.41
C ALA A 75 -26.98 10.53 5.95
N PHE A 76 -26.60 11.74 6.39
CA PHE A 76 -27.39 12.69 7.20
C PHE A 76 -26.66 14.06 7.30
N PRO A 77 -27.28 15.17 7.78
CA PRO A 77 -27.33 16.38 6.95
C PRO A 77 -26.69 17.65 7.56
N ASP A 78 -26.92 18.74 6.83
CA ASP A 78 -26.55 20.15 7.01
C ASP A 78 -26.88 20.78 8.38
N ALA A 79 -26.13 21.82 8.77
CA ALA A 79 -26.37 22.65 9.96
C ALA A 79 -25.72 24.05 9.86
N ASP A 80 -26.51 25.03 9.41
CA ASP A 80 -26.22 26.47 9.50
C ASP A 80 -26.58 27.03 10.90
N ARG A 81 -25.78 27.99 11.41
CA ARG A 81 -26.24 29.21 12.13
C ARG A 81 -25.11 30.09 12.72
N GLY A 82 -25.21 31.40 12.43
CA GLY A 82 -25.31 32.41 13.51
C GLY A 82 -24.06 33.20 13.96
N ARG A 83 -23.96 34.45 13.49
CA ARG A 83 -23.22 35.58 14.12
C ARG A 83 -24.17 36.39 15.04
N PRO A 84 -23.74 37.33 15.94
CA PRO A 84 -22.94 38.53 15.60
C PRO A 84 -21.98 39.13 16.67
N ALA A 85 -21.17 40.12 16.22
CA ALA A 85 -20.63 41.39 16.79
C ALA A 85 -20.65 41.67 18.35
N GLU A 86 -19.80 42.51 18.98
CA GLU A 86 -18.77 43.52 18.55
C GLU A 86 -17.91 44.03 19.76
N HIS A 87 -17.05 45.05 19.56
CA HIS A 87 -16.16 45.78 20.51
C HIS A 87 -14.83 45.11 20.91
N GLY A 88 -13.68 45.80 21.02
CA GLY A 88 -13.33 47.18 20.63
C GLY A 88 -12.07 47.74 21.33
N ALA A 89 -11.10 48.29 20.57
CA ALA A 89 -9.83 48.95 20.99
C ALA A 89 -8.84 48.08 21.81
N ASP A 90 -7.51 48.14 21.63
CA ASP A 90 -6.67 49.33 21.41
C ASP A 90 -5.43 48.98 20.54
N VAL A 91 -4.92 49.92 19.74
CA VAL A 91 -3.75 49.71 18.86
C VAL A 91 -2.73 50.82 19.08
N SER A 92 -1.65 50.49 19.80
CA SER A 92 -0.45 51.32 19.87
C SER A 92 0.45 51.05 18.66
N GLU A 93 0.70 52.12 17.91
CA GLU A 93 1.42 52.08 16.63
C GLU A 93 2.93 51.82 16.86
N SER A 94 3.46 50.72 16.32
CA SER A 94 4.89 50.42 16.29
C SER A 94 5.30 49.98 14.88
N ALA A 95 6.49 50.39 14.46
CA ALA A 95 6.82 50.46 13.02
C ALA A 95 6.88 49.07 12.32
N PRO A 96 6.45 48.96 11.05
CA PRO A 96 6.20 47.65 10.42
C PRO A 96 7.43 46.77 10.16
N GLY A 97 8.66 47.31 10.29
CA GLY A 97 9.89 46.61 9.90
C GLY A 97 10.54 45.73 10.98
N GLN A 98 10.19 45.89 12.26
CA GLN A 98 10.88 45.20 13.37
C GLN A 98 10.14 43.94 13.83
N GLN A 99 8.81 43.97 13.93
CA GLN A 99 8.02 42.80 14.36
C GLN A 99 8.20 41.57 13.46
N GLN A 100 8.45 41.77 12.17
CA GLN A 100 8.62 40.65 11.22
C GLN A 100 9.98 39.96 11.39
N SER A 101 11.06 40.73 11.57
CA SER A 101 12.40 40.16 11.82
C SER A 101 12.54 39.56 13.22
N ASP A 102 11.91 40.15 14.24
CA ASP A 102 11.87 39.57 15.60
C ASP A 102 11.05 38.26 15.64
N ALA A 103 9.99 38.15 14.82
CA ALA A 103 9.19 36.93 14.69
C ALA A 103 9.96 35.82 13.95
N GLU A 104 10.60 36.12 12.82
CA GLU A 104 11.46 35.17 12.09
C GLU A 104 12.62 34.68 12.98
N LYS A 105 13.29 35.59 13.68
CA LYS A 105 14.39 35.27 14.60
C LYS A 105 13.92 34.46 15.81
N ARG A 106 12.71 34.70 16.33
CA ARG A 106 12.09 33.82 17.35
C ARG A 106 11.76 32.44 16.80
N ALA A 107 11.27 32.33 15.57
CA ALA A 107 10.98 31.05 14.93
C ALA A 107 12.27 30.25 14.67
N GLU A 108 13.35 30.92 14.24
CA GLU A 108 14.67 30.32 14.04
C GLU A 108 15.29 29.81 15.35
N ILE A 109 15.24 30.61 16.43
CA ILE A 109 15.70 30.23 17.77
C ILE A 109 14.84 29.10 18.36
N ALA A 110 13.52 29.13 18.15
CA ALA A 110 12.63 28.03 18.55
C ALA A 110 12.94 26.74 17.79
N GLY A 111 13.23 26.82 16.49
CA GLY A 111 13.64 25.69 15.66
C GLY A 111 15.00 25.10 16.06
N THR A 112 15.99 25.93 16.39
CA THR A 112 17.30 25.44 16.89
C THR A 112 17.20 24.81 18.28
N ASN A 113 16.40 25.37 19.18
CA ASN A 113 16.15 24.75 20.48
C ASN A 113 15.34 23.44 20.37
N ALA A 114 14.36 23.38 19.45
CA ALA A 114 13.59 22.16 19.19
C ALA A 114 14.45 21.05 18.59
N THR A 115 15.35 21.36 17.65
CA THR A 115 16.27 20.37 17.06
C THR A 115 17.33 19.89 18.04
N ALA A 116 17.87 20.76 18.90
CA ALA A 116 18.77 20.37 19.99
C ALA A 116 18.06 19.45 21.02
N ALA A 117 16.81 19.76 21.40
CA ALA A 117 16.01 18.90 22.27
C ALA A 117 15.64 17.56 21.60
N ALA A 118 15.35 17.56 20.29
CA ALA A 118 15.10 16.35 19.51
C ALA A 118 16.34 15.43 19.49
N ALA A 119 17.52 15.99 19.24
CA ALA A 119 18.78 15.24 19.25
C ALA A 119 19.06 14.63 20.64
N ALA A 120 18.81 15.38 21.72
CA ALA A 120 18.95 14.86 23.08
C ALA A 120 17.93 13.74 23.41
N ALA A 121 16.72 13.82 22.87
CA ALA A 121 15.65 12.83 23.10
C ALA A 121 15.85 11.51 22.33
N VAL A 122 16.63 11.51 21.24
CA VAL A 122 16.84 10.35 20.34
C VAL A 122 18.21 9.68 20.59
N ASN A 123 18.88 10.00 21.70
CA ASN A 123 20.25 9.56 21.99
C ASN A 123 20.36 8.07 22.37
N LEU A 124 20.21 7.21 21.37
CA LEU A 124 20.53 5.79 21.39
C LEU A 124 22.05 5.61 21.31
N LEU A 125 22.60 4.73 22.14
CA LEU A 125 24.00 4.28 22.02
C LEU A 125 24.21 3.68 20.63
N GLU A 126 25.20 4.17 19.87
CA GLU A 126 25.54 3.68 18.51
C GLU A 126 25.85 2.17 18.47
N THR A 127 26.19 1.58 19.62
CA THR A 127 26.47 0.15 19.81
C THR A 127 25.23 -0.71 20.08
N CYS A 128 24.03 -0.13 20.18
CA CYS A 128 22.80 -0.89 20.46
C CYS A 128 22.23 -1.56 19.21
N ASP A 129 22.26 -2.89 19.16
CA ASP A 129 21.60 -3.68 18.13
C ASP A 129 20.07 -3.68 18.33
N LEU A 130 19.40 -2.78 17.62
CA LEU A 130 17.93 -2.64 17.66
C LEU A 130 17.18 -3.88 17.16
N ALA A 131 17.82 -4.80 16.43
CA ALA A 131 17.20 -6.02 15.92
C ALA A 131 17.25 -7.20 16.91
N ARG A 132 18.01 -7.08 18.01
CA ARG A 132 18.11 -8.10 19.06
C ARG A 132 17.44 -7.63 20.34
N GLY A 133 16.49 -8.41 20.85
CA GLY A 133 15.65 -8.00 21.95
C GLY A 133 14.52 -8.97 22.21
N GLU A 134 13.53 -8.51 22.95
CA GLU A 134 12.33 -9.26 23.27
C GLU A 134 11.07 -8.40 23.17
N TRP A 135 9.91 -9.07 23.05
CA TRP A 135 8.62 -8.42 23.16
C TRP A 135 8.24 -8.28 24.63
N VAL A 136 7.97 -7.05 25.06
CA VAL A 136 7.54 -6.72 26.41
C VAL A 136 6.09 -6.24 26.38
N PHE A 137 5.28 -6.73 27.31
CA PHE A 137 3.90 -6.28 27.47
C PHE A 137 3.86 -4.92 28.17
N ASP A 138 3.13 -3.97 27.60
CA ASP A 138 2.98 -2.60 28.07
C ASP A 138 1.55 -2.12 27.76
N ASP A 139 0.63 -2.33 28.69
CA ASP A 139 -0.76 -1.92 28.56
C ASP A 139 -1.01 -0.43 28.86
N VAL A 140 0.00 0.25 29.44
CA VAL A 140 -0.01 1.67 29.83
C VAL A 140 0.32 2.59 28.66
N ASN A 141 1.39 2.30 27.91
CA ASN A 141 1.91 3.18 26.85
C ASN A 141 1.50 2.77 25.43
N TYR A 142 1.02 1.54 25.22
CA TYR A 142 0.66 1.02 23.89
C TYR A 142 -0.85 0.73 23.76
N PRO A 143 -1.43 0.78 22.54
CA PRO A 143 -0.79 1.18 21.29
C PRO A 143 -0.54 2.70 21.22
N LEU A 144 0.42 3.10 20.38
CA LEU A 144 0.80 4.50 20.16
C LEU A 144 -0.29 5.34 19.47
N TYR A 145 -1.27 4.71 18.85
CA TYR A 145 -2.51 5.30 18.33
C TYR A 145 -3.63 4.27 18.40
N ARG A 146 -4.89 4.70 18.41
CA ARG A 146 -6.04 3.78 18.33
C ARG A 146 -6.58 3.67 16.90
N GLU A 147 -7.15 2.52 16.57
CA GLU A 147 -7.74 2.24 15.25
C GLU A 147 -8.87 3.22 14.89
N ASP A 148 -9.74 3.57 15.86
CA ASP A 148 -10.85 4.53 15.70
C ASP A 148 -10.39 5.98 15.45
N GLN A 149 -9.13 6.30 15.79
CA GLN A 149 -8.57 7.65 15.63
C GLN A 149 -7.88 7.87 14.28
N CYS A 150 -7.65 6.82 13.47
CA CYS A 150 -6.94 6.94 12.20
C CYS A 150 -7.82 6.68 10.97
N GLN A 151 -8.42 7.75 10.45
CA GLN A 151 -9.20 7.74 9.19
C GLN A 151 -8.43 7.31 7.93
N PHE A 152 -7.10 7.10 8.04
CA PHE A 152 -6.24 6.74 6.91
C PHE A 152 -5.97 5.24 6.80
N LEU A 153 -6.28 4.45 7.85
CA LEU A 153 -6.22 3.00 7.79
C LEU A 153 -7.13 2.46 6.69
N SER A 154 -6.63 1.48 5.95
CA SER A 154 -7.46 0.71 5.04
C SER A 154 -8.34 -0.29 5.82
N GLN A 155 -9.46 -0.70 5.22
CA GLN A 155 -10.29 -1.78 5.76
C GLN A 155 -9.48 -3.07 5.94
N GLN A 156 -8.46 -3.32 5.10
CA GLN A 156 -7.57 -4.49 5.22
C GLN A 156 -6.83 -4.53 6.57
N MET A 157 -6.51 -3.37 7.16
CA MET A 157 -5.73 -3.26 8.41
C MET A 157 -6.60 -2.96 9.64
N SER A 158 -7.90 -2.68 9.47
CA SER A 158 -8.81 -2.27 10.54
C SER A 158 -9.41 -3.49 11.26
N CYS A 159 -8.58 -4.19 12.04
CA CYS A 159 -8.94 -5.46 12.68
C CYS A 159 -10.16 -5.37 13.60
N LEU A 160 -10.27 -4.31 14.42
CA LEU A 160 -11.38 -4.16 15.38
C LEU A 160 -12.68 -3.87 14.65
N GLN A 161 -12.66 -3.00 13.63
CA GLN A 161 -13.81 -2.75 12.75
C GLN A 161 -14.24 -4.01 12.00
N ASN A 162 -13.29 -4.86 11.61
CA ASN A 162 -13.55 -6.17 11.01
C ASN A 162 -14.00 -7.26 12.02
N GLY A 163 -14.28 -6.90 13.27
CA GLY A 163 -14.90 -7.78 14.27
C GLY A 163 -13.94 -8.53 15.20
N ARG A 164 -12.63 -8.26 15.14
CA ARG A 164 -11.67 -8.79 16.13
C ARG A 164 -11.97 -8.20 17.51
N ARG A 165 -12.10 -9.06 18.53
CA ARG A 165 -12.52 -8.65 19.88
C ARG A 165 -11.38 -8.47 20.86
N GLU A 166 -10.29 -9.22 20.73
CA GLU A 166 -9.17 -9.16 21.65
C GLU A 166 -8.15 -8.10 21.22
N THR A 167 -7.79 -7.21 22.15
CA THR A 167 -6.92 -6.06 21.89
C THR A 167 -5.50 -6.24 22.44
N MET A 168 -5.22 -7.35 23.15
CA MET A 168 -3.91 -7.59 23.79
C MET A 168 -2.74 -7.60 22.81
N TYR A 169 -2.97 -7.94 21.53
CA TYR A 169 -1.93 -7.85 20.49
C TYR A 169 -1.41 -6.42 20.26
N GLN A 170 -2.20 -5.40 20.61
CA GLN A 170 -1.84 -3.98 20.52
C GLN A 170 -0.99 -3.49 21.71
N LYS A 171 -0.81 -4.32 22.74
CA LYS A 171 -0.17 -3.97 24.02
C LYS A 171 1.26 -4.49 24.14
N TRP A 172 1.91 -4.74 23.01
CA TRP A 172 3.29 -5.24 22.96
C TRP A 172 4.23 -4.19 22.37
N ARG A 173 5.38 -4.03 23.00
CA ARG A 173 6.48 -3.19 22.52
C ARG A 173 7.76 -3.98 22.39
N TRP A 174 8.59 -3.62 21.43
CA TRP A 174 9.93 -4.19 21.29
C TRP A 174 10.89 -3.55 22.29
N GLN A 175 11.69 -4.38 22.96
CA GLN A 175 12.75 -3.95 23.87
C GLN A 175 14.09 -4.48 23.36
N PRO A 176 14.95 -3.62 22.77
CA PRO A 176 16.31 -4.01 22.42
C PRO A 176 17.13 -4.47 23.62
N SER A 177 18.09 -5.36 23.36
CA SER A 177 19.08 -5.81 24.32
C SER A 177 20.14 -4.73 24.52
N GLY A 178 20.24 -4.14 25.72
CA GLY A 178 21.30 -3.20 26.07
C GLY A 178 20.97 -1.71 25.87
N CYS A 179 19.82 -1.37 25.29
CA CYS A 179 19.26 -0.01 25.32
C CYS A 179 17.73 -0.04 25.30
N SER A 180 17.09 1.11 25.49
CA SER A 180 15.65 1.28 25.28
C SER A 180 15.39 2.19 24.10
N LEU A 181 14.37 1.87 23.31
CA LEU A 181 13.88 2.77 22.26
C LEU A 181 13.42 4.10 22.91
N PRO A 182 13.71 5.26 22.30
CA PRO A 182 13.19 6.53 22.77
C PRO A 182 11.66 6.52 22.70
N LYS A 183 11.01 7.23 23.63
CA LYS A 183 9.55 7.38 23.59
C LYS A 183 9.17 8.08 22.28
N PHE A 184 8.26 7.47 21.52
CA PHE A 184 7.81 8.05 20.26
C PHE A 184 7.10 9.38 20.49
N ASP A 185 7.55 10.41 19.77
CA ASP A 185 6.89 11.71 19.66
C ASP A 185 6.73 12.05 18.17
N ALA A 186 5.49 12.14 17.72
CA ALA A 186 5.16 12.47 16.34
C ALA A 186 5.65 13.87 15.94
N ARG A 187 5.73 14.83 16.86
CA ARG A 187 6.21 16.20 16.57
C ARG A 187 7.70 16.20 16.25
N LEU A 188 8.52 15.44 16.99
CA LEU A 188 9.94 15.31 16.72
C LEU A 188 10.20 14.69 15.34
N LEU A 189 9.43 13.65 14.98
CA LEU A 189 9.53 13.05 13.64
C LEU A 189 9.06 13.99 12.53
N LEU A 190 7.99 14.77 12.76
CA LEU A 190 7.55 15.78 11.79
C LEU A 190 8.55 16.93 11.63
N GLU A 191 9.19 17.41 12.70
CA GLU A 191 10.26 18.43 12.61
C GLU A 191 11.47 17.90 11.83
N TRP A 192 11.87 16.64 12.05
CA TRP A 192 12.92 16.01 11.25
C TRP A 192 12.53 15.85 9.76
N LEU A 193 11.24 15.57 9.49
CA LEU A 193 10.67 15.53 8.14
C LEU A 193 10.32 16.93 7.56
N ARG A 194 10.63 18.04 8.24
CA ARG A 194 10.26 19.38 7.77
C ARG A 194 10.91 19.70 6.42
N GLY A 195 10.08 20.00 5.42
CA GLY A 195 10.51 20.23 4.04
C GLY A 195 10.98 18.97 3.29
N LYS A 196 10.75 17.76 3.83
CA LYS A 196 11.27 16.50 3.30
C LYS A 196 10.21 15.62 2.65
N ARG A 197 10.67 14.74 1.76
CA ARG A 197 9.89 13.64 1.17
C ARG A 197 10.38 12.29 1.69
N MET A 198 9.50 11.56 2.37
CA MET A 198 9.70 10.16 2.78
C MET A 198 8.89 9.24 1.87
N VAL A 199 9.53 8.26 1.22
CA VAL A 199 8.87 7.37 0.25
C VAL A 199 9.09 5.90 0.63
N PHE A 200 8.00 5.20 0.90
CA PHE A 200 7.92 3.75 1.02
C PHE A 200 7.80 3.14 -0.38
N VAL A 201 8.63 2.16 -0.71
CA VAL A 201 8.69 1.55 -2.04
C VAL A 201 8.69 0.04 -1.90
N GLY A 202 7.61 -0.62 -2.33
CA GLY A 202 7.58 -2.08 -2.26
C GLY A 202 6.23 -2.72 -2.49
N ASP A 203 6.05 -3.87 -1.83
CA ASP A 203 4.83 -4.67 -1.84
C ASP A 203 3.81 -4.21 -0.77
N SER A 204 2.72 -4.98 -0.60
CA SER A 204 1.63 -4.67 0.33
C SER A 204 2.04 -4.56 1.80
N ILE A 205 3.14 -5.21 2.23
CA ILE A 205 3.62 -5.11 3.61
C ILE A 205 4.27 -3.74 3.84
N ASN A 206 4.94 -3.18 2.84
CA ASN A 206 5.51 -1.84 2.93
C ASN A 206 4.43 -0.74 2.89
N ARG A 207 3.31 -0.99 2.18
CA ARG A 207 2.10 -0.18 2.32
C ARG A 207 1.51 -0.23 3.74
N ASN A 208 1.53 -1.39 4.40
CA ASN A 208 1.10 -1.52 5.80
C ASN A 208 1.97 -0.69 6.75
N GLN A 209 3.29 -0.68 6.55
CA GLN A 209 4.22 0.15 7.32
C GLN A 209 3.97 1.65 7.08
N TRP A 210 3.71 2.05 5.82
CA TRP A 210 3.29 3.42 5.47
C TRP A 210 1.98 3.82 6.17
N GLU A 211 0.94 2.98 6.13
CA GLU A 211 -0.33 3.24 6.85
C GLU A 211 -0.09 3.44 8.36
N SER A 212 0.77 2.61 8.97
CA SER A 212 1.12 2.75 10.39
C SER A 212 1.81 4.07 10.71
N ILE A 213 2.73 4.54 9.87
CA ILE A 213 3.44 5.82 10.09
C ILE A 213 2.53 7.01 9.85
N VAL A 214 1.65 6.97 8.85
CA VAL A 214 0.61 7.99 8.67
C VAL A 214 -0.29 8.06 9.91
N CYS A 215 -0.67 6.93 10.50
CA CYS A 215 -1.48 6.89 11.72
C CYS A 215 -0.77 7.38 12.98
N LEU A 216 0.54 7.15 13.10
CA LEU A 216 1.37 7.72 14.16
C LEU A 216 1.45 9.25 14.03
N LEU A 217 1.77 9.76 12.83
CA LEU A 217 1.98 11.19 12.58
C LEU A 217 0.68 12.00 12.70
N GLN A 218 -0.44 11.49 12.19
CA GLN A 218 -1.71 12.21 12.18
C GLN A 218 -2.28 12.48 13.60
N THR A 219 -1.77 11.81 14.65
CA THR A 219 -2.22 12.04 16.04
C THR A 219 -2.00 13.47 16.53
N VAL A 220 -1.01 14.19 15.99
CA VAL A 220 -0.65 15.56 16.41
C VAL A 220 -0.94 16.63 15.34
N VAL A 221 -1.50 16.23 14.18
CA VAL A 221 -1.76 17.11 13.03
C VAL A 221 -3.27 17.35 12.87
N PRO A 222 -3.74 18.61 12.95
CA PRO A 222 -5.13 18.97 12.71
C PRO A 222 -5.68 18.51 11.34
N PRO A 223 -6.97 18.13 11.24
CA PRO A 223 -7.57 17.61 10.00
C PRO A 223 -7.41 18.49 8.76
N GLU A 224 -7.44 19.81 8.92
CA GLU A 224 -7.33 20.81 7.86
C GLU A 224 -5.89 21.00 7.35
N LEU A 225 -4.90 20.58 8.14
CA LEU A 225 -3.46 20.68 7.84
C LEU A 225 -2.87 19.41 7.25
N ARG A 226 -3.68 18.35 7.12
CA ARG A 226 -3.28 17.07 6.53
C ARG A 226 -4.11 16.71 5.31
N SER A 227 -3.50 16.03 4.35
CA SER A 227 -4.19 15.55 3.14
C SER A 227 -3.80 14.11 2.82
N ARG A 228 -4.65 13.39 2.09
CA ARG A 228 -4.26 12.14 1.39
C ARG A 228 -4.73 12.23 -0.05
N ARG A 229 -3.82 12.07 -1.01
CA ARG A 229 -4.13 11.97 -2.44
C ARG A 229 -3.53 10.71 -3.06
N VAL A 230 -4.13 10.25 -4.15
CA VAL A 230 -3.64 9.13 -4.96
C VAL A 230 -3.22 9.70 -6.32
N ASP A 231 -2.02 9.35 -6.76
CA ASP A 231 -1.41 9.83 -7.99
C ASP A 231 -0.78 8.65 -8.76
N GLY A 232 -1.59 8.04 -9.63
CA GLY A 232 -1.21 6.81 -10.34
C GLY A 232 -0.84 5.67 -9.37
N PRO A 233 0.41 5.16 -9.40
CA PRO A 233 0.91 4.15 -8.46
C PRO A 233 1.29 4.70 -7.07
N ARG A 234 1.20 6.02 -6.85
CA ARG A 234 1.51 6.67 -5.57
C ARG A 234 0.29 6.90 -4.69
N ILE A 235 0.49 6.77 -3.38
CA ILE A 235 -0.40 7.32 -2.36
C ILE A 235 0.44 8.32 -1.55
N ILE A 236 -0.02 9.56 -1.44
CA ILE A 236 0.73 10.67 -0.83
C ILE A 236 -0.07 11.16 0.36
N PHE A 237 0.50 11.10 1.56
CA PHE A 237 0.02 11.81 2.74
C PHE A 237 0.87 13.07 2.93
N GLU A 238 0.22 14.23 3.11
CA GLU A 238 0.89 15.53 3.20
C GLU A 238 0.58 16.20 4.52
N VAL A 239 1.57 16.86 5.11
CA VAL A 239 1.44 17.66 6.33
C VAL A 239 1.88 19.10 6.01
N LYS A 240 0.91 20.00 5.86
CA LYS A 240 1.10 21.35 5.29
C LYS A 240 2.05 22.21 6.12
N ASP A 241 1.83 22.33 7.43
CA ASP A 241 2.63 23.17 8.33
C ASP A 241 4.10 22.75 8.44
N TYR A 242 4.40 21.52 8.01
CA TYR A 242 5.74 20.96 7.98
C TYR A 242 6.33 20.90 6.58
N SER A 243 5.57 21.25 5.54
CA SER A 243 5.94 21.06 4.12
C SER A 243 6.47 19.64 3.84
N ALA A 244 5.89 18.64 4.50
CA ALA A 244 6.38 17.26 4.52
C ALA A 244 5.44 16.31 3.77
N SER A 245 6.00 15.33 3.05
CA SER A 245 5.24 14.22 2.45
C SER A 245 5.70 12.85 2.95
N ILE A 246 4.73 11.97 3.16
CA ILE A 246 4.91 10.56 3.49
C ILE A 246 4.16 9.76 2.41
N GLU A 247 4.93 9.18 1.50
CA GLU A 247 4.47 8.59 0.24
C GLU A 247 4.61 7.07 0.26
N PHE A 248 3.73 6.38 -0.44
CA PHE A 248 3.88 4.97 -0.81
C PHE A 248 3.86 4.83 -2.32
N TYR A 249 4.82 4.10 -2.88
CA TYR A 249 4.91 3.73 -4.30
C TYR A 249 4.78 2.21 -4.47
N TRP A 250 3.85 1.78 -5.31
CA TRP A 250 3.67 0.38 -5.65
C TRP A 250 4.76 -0.13 -6.60
N ALA A 251 5.77 -0.81 -6.05
CA ALA A 251 6.81 -1.53 -6.80
C ALA A 251 7.08 -2.88 -6.12
N PRO A 252 6.19 -3.86 -6.25
CA PRO A 252 6.20 -5.07 -5.43
C PRO A 252 7.42 -5.97 -5.64
N PHE A 253 8.11 -5.85 -6.78
CA PHE A 253 9.40 -6.47 -7.07
C PHE A 253 10.56 -5.46 -7.19
N LEU A 254 10.32 -4.19 -6.86
CA LEU A 254 11.17 -3.01 -7.07
C LEU A 254 11.45 -2.68 -8.55
N VAL A 255 11.92 -3.66 -9.33
CA VAL A 255 12.07 -3.60 -10.79
C VAL A 255 10.73 -3.70 -11.53
N GLU A 256 10.74 -3.36 -12.83
CA GLU A 256 9.61 -3.56 -13.74
C GLU A 256 9.09 -5.01 -13.71
N SER A 257 7.76 -5.16 -13.64
CA SER A 257 7.09 -6.45 -13.65
C SER A 257 5.74 -6.38 -14.36
N ASN A 258 5.18 -7.54 -14.69
CA ASN A 258 3.80 -7.59 -15.16
C ASN A 258 2.75 -7.27 -14.08
N SER A 259 3.17 -7.04 -12.83
CA SER A 259 2.32 -6.87 -11.64
C SER A 259 2.38 -5.45 -11.04
N ASP A 260 2.89 -4.47 -11.80
CA ASP A 260 3.09 -3.08 -11.36
C ASP A 260 1.79 -2.23 -11.34
N ASP A 261 0.64 -2.77 -11.78
CA ASP A 261 -0.64 -2.06 -11.68
C ASP A 261 -1.21 -2.20 -10.24
N PRO A 262 -1.36 -1.10 -9.46
CA PRO A 262 -1.82 -1.17 -8.07
C PRO A 262 -3.25 -1.69 -7.90
N LYS A 263 -4.03 -1.84 -8.98
CA LYS A 263 -5.39 -2.41 -9.00
C LYS A 263 -5.42 -3.81 -9.62
N ILE A 264 -4.62 -4.07 -10.66
CA ILE A 264 -4.60 -5.31 -11.46
C ILE A 264 -3.24 -6.03 -11.31
N HIS A 265 -2.85 -6.31 -10.07
CA HIS A 265 -1.58 -6.98 -9.73
C HIS A 265 -1.74 -8.43 -9.24
N SER A 266 -2.95 -8.93 -9.06
CA SER A 266 -3.18 -10.32 -8.61
C SER A 266 -3.16 -11.26 -9.81
N ILE A 267 -1.94 -11.60 -10.26
CA ILE A 267 -1.69 -12.37 -11.49
C ILE A 267 -1.05 -13.71 -11.12
N ALA A 268 -1.57 -14.82 -11.66
CA ALA A 268 -1.10 -16.17 -11.37
C ALA A 268 0.36 -16.41 -11.83
N VAL A 269 0.73 -15.86 -12.99
CA VAL A 269 2.09 -15.94 -13.55
C VAL A 269 2.76 -14.57 -13.44
N ARG A 270 3.56 -14.38 -12.40
CA ARG A 270 4.36 -13.17 -12.18
C ARG A 270 5.65 -13.25 -13.00
N VAL A 271 6.03 -12.16 -13.66
CA VAL A 271 7.26 -12.05 -14.46
C VAL A 271 7.92 -10.70 -14.15
N ILE A 272 9.22 -10.72 -13.88
CA ILE A 272 10.04 -9.53 -13.61
C ILE A 272 11.04 -9.27 -14.74
N LYS A 273 11.43 -8.02 -14.93
CA LYS A 273 12.53 -7.59 -15.80
C LYS A 273 13.67 -7.12 -14.89
N ALA A 274 14.50 -8.07 -14.47
CA ALA A 274 15.42 -7.92 -13.32
C ALA A 274 16.42 -6.76 -13.42
N ASP A 275 16.71 -6.29 -14.63
CA ASP A 275 17.71 -5.24 -14.90
C ASP A 275 17.06 -3.89 -15.30
N SER A 276 15.82 -3.63 -14.89
CA SER A 276 15.07 -2.41 -15.27
C SER A 276 14.31 -1.80 -14.11
N ILE A 277 14.78 -0.66 -13.60
CA ILE A 277 14.20 0.04 -12.44
C ILE A 277 13.82 1.50 -12.74
N GLU A 278 14.43 2.11 -13.77
CA GLU A 278 14.29 3.51 -14.20
C GLU A 278 12.84 4.00 -14.27
N LYS A 279 11.94 3.20 -14.86
CA LYS A 279 10.51 3.53 -14.99
C LYS A 279 9.83 3.74 -13.64
N HIS A 280 10.26 3.05 -12.59
CA HIS A 280 9.77 3.26 -11.22
C HIS A 280 10.56 4.36 -10.52
N ALA A 281 11.88 4.35 -10.70
CA ALA A 281 12.81 5.25 -10.03
C ALA A 281 12.54 6.74 -10.24
N VAL A 282 12.01 7.15 -11.40
CA VAL A 282 11.61 8.55 -11.66
C VAL A 282 10.60 9.11 -10.62
N HIS A 283 9.88 8.25 -9.90
CA HIS A 283 8.89 8.68 -8.91
C HIS A 283 9.44 8.89 -7.49
N TRP A 284 10.55 8.22 -7.15
CA TRP A 284 11.20 8.30 -5.84
C TRP A 284 12.59 8.96 -5.87
N LYS A 285 13.15 9.24 -7.05
CA LYS A 285 14.36 10.06 -7.20
C LYS A 285 14.16 11.43 -6.54
N GLY A 286 15.18 11.89 -5.80
CA GLY A 286 15.12 13.14 -5.03
C GLY A 286 14.22 13.08 -3.80
N ALA A 287 13.94 11.88 -3.25
CA ALA A 287 13.42 11.75 -1.90
C ALA A 287 14.55 11.89 -0.86
N ASP A 288 14.27 12.54 0.27
CA ASP A 288 15.17 12.61 1.42
C ASP A 288 15.27 11.28 2.15
N VAL A 289 14.18 10.50 2.18
CA VAL A 289 14.11 9.24 2.91
C VAL A 289 13.46 8.18 2.05
N LEU A 290 14.16 7.08 1.80
CA LEU A 290 13.66 5.92 1.07
C LEU A 290 13.54 4.73 2.01
N VAL A 291 12.39 4.04 1.99
CA VAL A 291 12.18 2.80 2.72
C VAL A 291 11.73 1.71 1.74
N PHE A 292 12.69 0.90 1.29
CA PHE A 292 12.44 -0.18 0.35
C PHE A 292 11.98 -1.47 1.03
N ASN A 293 11.22 -2.28 0.31
CA ASN A 293 10.94 -3.67 0.68
C ASN A 293 10.50 -4.47 -0.55
N THR A 294 10.90 -5.75 -0.60
CA THR A 294 10.24 -6.71 -1.48
C THR A 294 10.44 -8.12 -0.92
N TYR A 295 9.35 -8.82 -0.63
CA TYR A 295 9.46 -10.19 -0.15
C TYR A 295 8.26 -11.09 -0.46
N ILE A 296 7.04 -10.65 -0.14
CA ILE A 296 5.93 -11.61 0.06
C ILE A 296 5.58 -12.41 -1.21
N TRP A 297 5.68 -11.78 -2.39
CA TRP A 297 5.38 -12.44 -3.67
C TRP A 297 6.48 -13.32 -4.23
N TRP A 298 7.72 -13.19 -3.75
CA TRP A 298 8.81 -14.12 -4.08
C TRP A 298 8.53 -15.51 -3.50
N MET A 299 7.74 -15.57 -2.42
CA MET A 299 7.43 -16.82 -1.72
C MET A 299 6.38 -17.67 -2.41
N ASN A 300 5.63 -17.13 -3.38
CA ASN A 300 4.60 -17.85 -4.14
C ASN A 300 5.15 -19.12 -4.83
N THR A 301 6.39 -19.12 -5.32
CA THR A 301 7.01 -20.31 -5.94
C THR A 301 8.51 -20.38 -5.60
N PRO A 302 9.19 -21.55 -5.71
CA PRO A 302 10.64 -21.66 -5.49
C PRO A 302 11.49 -21.07 -6.63
N TRP A 303 10.85 -20.63 -7.72
CA TRP A 303 11.48 -19.99 -8.87
C TRP A 303 10.96 -18.55 -9.03
N MET A 304 11.63 -17.76 -9.86
CA MET A 304 11.09 -16.51 -10.39
C MET A 304 11.19 -16.52 -11.92
N ARG A 305 10.18 -15.97 -12.60
CA ARG A 305 10.23 -15.81 -14.06
C ARG A 305 10.88 -14.48 -14.41
N VAL A 306 11.99 -14.53 -15.11
CA VAL A 306 12.75 -13.36 -15.54
C VAL A 306 12.60 -13.18 -17.05
N LEU A 307 12.19 -11.99 -17.46
CA LEU A 307 12.02 -11.61 -18.86
C LEU A 307 13.35 -11.76 -19.61
N GLN A 308 13.33 -12.39 -20.79
CA GLN A 308 14.53 -12.58 -21.59
C GLN A 308 15.06 -11.24 -22.15
N PRO A 309 16.40 -11.06 -22.29
CA PRO A 309 16.96 -9.87 -22.94
C PRO A 309 16.42 -9.67 -24.36
N GLY A 310 15.88 -8.49 -24.64
CA GLY A 310 15.29 -8.15 -25.94
C GLY A 310 13.85 -8.65 -26.18
N ALA A 311 13.28 -9.40 -25.24
CA ALA A 311 11.88 -9.83 -25.32
C ALA A 311 10.91 -8.65 -25.38
N LYS A 312 9.89 -8.76 -26.23
CA LYS A 312 8.88 -7.69 -26.44
C LYS A 312 7.62 -7.84 -25.59
N ASN A 313 7.46 -8.97 -24.91
CA ASN A 313 6.26 -9.32 -24.16
C ASN A 313 6.61 -10.28 -23.02
N TRP A 314 5.75 -10.37 -22.01
CA TRP A 314 5.99 -11.16 -20.81
C TRP A 314 6.00 -12.69 -21.00
N THR A 315 5.71 -13.24 -22.19
CA THR A 315 5.67 -14.70 -22.40
C THR A 315 7.06 -15.30 -22.66
N GLU A 316 7.99 -14.50 -23.18
CA GLU A 316 9.40 -14.84 -23.40
C GLU A 316 10.19 -14.64 -22.09
N ASN A 317 10.15 -15.64 -21.21
CA ASN A 317 10.79 -15.59 -19.89
C ASN A 317 11.41 -16.93 -19.47
N ASP A 318 12.52 -16.84 -18.74
CA ASP A 318 13.22 -17.99 -18.15
C ASP A 318 12.81 -18.19 -16.69
N LYS A 319 12.80 -19.45 -16.22
CA LYS A 319 12.66 -19.76 -14.81
C LYS A 319 14.05 -19.75 -14.15
N ILE A 320 14.28 -18.75 -13.31
CA ILE A 320 15.50 -18.58 -12.52
C ILE A 320 15.23 -19.02 -11.07
N VAL A 321 16.26 -19.53 -10.38
CA VAL A 321 16.15 -19.94 -8.98
C VAL A 321 15.91 -18.70 -8.10
N ARG A 322 14.96 -18.74 -7.15
CA ARG A 322 14.47 -17.54 -6.45
C ARG A 322 15.60 -16.67 -5.83
N PRO A 323 16.54 -17.19 -5.01
CA PRO A 323 17.69 -16.43 -4.54
C PRO A 323 18.52 -15.73 -5.63
N GLU A 324 18.79 -16.40 -6.76
CA GLU A 324 19.58 -15.83 -7.85
C GLU A 324 18.85 -14.66 -8.53
N ALA A 325 17.55 -14.82 -8.78
CA ALA A 325 16.72 -13.73 -9.30
C ALA A 325 16.60 -12.55 -8.33
N TYR A 326 16.54 -12.83 -7.02
CA TYR A 326 16.54 -11.82 -5.96
C TYR A 326 17.86 -11.06 -5.93
N GLU A 327 19.00 -11.77 -6.01
CA GLU A 327 20.33 -11.15 -6.07
C GLU A 327 20.49 -10.21 -7.27
N ARG A 328 19.98 -10.59 -8.45
CA ARG A 328 19.97 -9.72 -9.64
C ARG A 328 19.16 -8.44 -9.39
N VAL A 329 17.94 -8.55 -8.86
CA VAL A 329 17.10 -7.38 -8.51
C VAL A 329 17.76 -6.48 -7.48
N MET A 330 18.39 -7.07 -6.45
CA MET A 330 19.11 -6.29 -5.43
C MET A 330 20.32 -5.56 -6.02
N LYS A 331 21.08 -6.18 -6.94
CA LYS A 331 22.17 -5.51 -7.66
C LYS A 331 21.65 -4.35 -8.51
N THR A 332 20.53 -4.51 -9.21
CA THR A 332 19.89 -3.43 -9.97
C THR A 332 19.50 -2.27 -9.06
N LEU A 333 18.92 -2.55 -7.88
CA LEU A 333 18.60 -1.54 -6.87
C LEU A 333 19.85 -0.82 -6.34
N THR A 334 20.89 -1.55 -5.89
CA THR A 334 22.09 -0.93 -5.31
C THR A 334 22.84 -0.10 -6.35
N ASN A 335 23.02 -0.62 -7.57
CA ASN A 335 23.62 0.13 -8.67
C ASN A 335 22.85 1.42 -8.98
N TRP A 336 21.52 1.39 -8.88
CA TRP A 336 20.69 2.59 -9.03
C TRP A 336 20.92 3.59 -7.90
N LEU A 337 20.94 3.12 -6.64
CA LEU A 337 21.16 3.96 -5.46
C LEU A 337 22.52 4.66 -5.52
N ASP A 338 23.60 3.92 -5.81
CA ASP A 338 24.97 4.44 -5.92
C ASP A 338 25.11 5.55 -6.97
N GLN A 339 24.28 5.52 -8.02
CA GLN A 339 24.28 6.51 -9.11
C GLN A 339 23.33 7.70 -8.89
N ASN A 340 22.37 7.59 -7.98
CA ASN A 340 21.25 8.54 -7.89
C ASN A 340 21.02 9.16 -6.50
N MET A 341 21.67 8.65 -5.44
CA MET A 341 21.50 9.09 -4.07
C MET A 341 22.77 9.74 -3.51
N ASP A 342 22.60 10.84 -2.77
CA ASP A 342 23.69 11.48 -2.02
C ASP A 342 23.57 11.06 -0.54
N PRO A 343 24.49 10.25 0.01
CA PRO A 343 24.40 9.76 1.39
C PRO A 343 24.53 10.86 2.44
N ASN A 344 24.99 12.07 2.07
CA ASN A 344 25.04 13.22 2.98
C ASN A 344 23.70 13.97 3.06
N LYS A 345 22.75 13.69 2.16
CA LYS A 345 21.45 14.37 2.06
C LYS A 345 20.26 13.43 2.24
N SER A 346 20.44 12.16 1.90
CA SER A 346 19.36 11.18 1.84
C SER A 346 19.65 9.96 2.72
N SER A 347 18.63 9.47 3.42
CA SER A 347 18.68 8.21 4.17
C SER A 347 17.96 7.10 3.42
N VAL A 348 18.57 5.91 3.35
CA VAL A 348 18.01 4.73 2.69
C VAL A 348 17.89 3.59 3.67
N PHE A 349 16.70 3.02 3.76
CA PHE A 349 16.35 1.88 4.59
C PHE A 349 15.83 0.74 3.72
N PHE A 350 16.07 -0.51 4.14
CA PHE A 350 15.45 -1.68 3.55
C PHE A 350 14.77 -2.49 4.66
N MET A 351 13.43 -2.54 4.64
CA MET A 351 12.68 -3.42 5.55
C MET A 351 12.91 -4.86 5.12
N SER A 352 13.33 -5.70 6.08
CA SER A 352 13.63 -7.11 5.86
C SER A 352 12.37 -7.97 5.63
N MET A 353 12.56 -9.28 5.60
CA MET A 353 11.52 -10.27 5.31
C MET A 353 10.44 -10.28 6.40
N SER A 354 9.21 -9.92 6.05
CA SER A 354 8.06 -10.07 6.97
C SER A 354 7.57 -11.53 7.00
N PRO A 355 7.45 -12.17 8.18
CA PRO A 355 7.14 -13.59 8.30
C PRO A 355 5.65 -13.92 8.05
N LEU A 356 5.39 -15.16 7.67
CA LEU A 356 4.06 -15.75 7.57
C LEU A 356 3.82 -16.77 8.68
N HIS A 357 2.60 -16.78 9.24
CA HIS A 357 2.17 -17.66 10.33
C HIS A 357 1.03 -18.57 9.85
N ILE A 358 1.29 -19.37 8.82
CA ILE A 358 0.29 -20.19 8.11
C ILE A 358 0.37 -21.71 8.44
N LYS A 359 1.25 -22.10 9.37
CA LYS A 359 1.48 -23.47 9.84
C LYS A 359 1.85 -23.48 11.31
#